data_AF-A0A0F9KG08-F1
#
_entry.id   AF-A0A0F9KG08-F1
#
_cell.length_a   1.000
_cell.length_b   1.000
_cell.length_c   1.000
_cell.angle_alpha   90.00
_cell.angle_beta   90.00
_cell.angle_gamma   90.00
#
_symmetry.space_group_name_H-M   'P 1'
#
loop_
_entity.id
_entity.type
_entity.pdbx_description
1 polymer ?
#
loop_
_entity_poly.entity_id
_entity_poly.type
_entity_poly.pdbx_seq_one_letter_code
_entity_poly.pdbx_strand_id
1 'polypeptide(L)'
;MVSLLLWGIGFTALLLYIYEKNGTKSERKLLGGALILLGAIVISPIPDPTDTIGFTIFSMLKGIKLSVDNLSVYFLEYTLLTIVLGVLLIFIGMRILNWNLGRILKKLDIGKYKIAVGIAIFAVLAVAILDVWSMNSGIFGSVTDYTLGNYTAGWWDLFFKFVLVLFLAVPISYFFLVRQDKSEALGIFGASVIMFFGGLADIAYFVFQKVPIPERLPLLDTHLFIGFISRTLGFDGVTNISLLVSVFIAFILTFIYVKILKENF
;
A
#
# COMPACT_ATOMS: atom_id res chain seq x y z
N MET A 1 -16.78 12.37 -17.21
CA MET A 1 -16.26 11.41 -16.22
C MET A 1 -16.83 11.65 -14.82
N VAL A 2 -16.70 12.87 -14.25
CA VAL A 2 -17.22 13.21 -12.92
C VAL A 2 -18.74 13.03 -12.83
N SER A 3 -19.52 13.34 -13.87
CA SER A 3 -20.99 13.23 -13.84
C SER A 3 -21.49 11.77 -13.74
N LEU A 4 -21.06 10.85 -14.61
CA LEU A 4 -21.52 9.45 -14.61
C LEU A 4 -21.12 8.69 -13.33
N LEU A 5 -19.91 8.93 -12.81
CA LEU A 5 -19.47 8.38 -11.52
C LEU A 5 -20.27 8.95 -10.35
N LEU A 6 -20.57 10.26 -10.36
CA LEU A 6 -21.44 10.88 -9.36
C LEU A 6 -22.89 10.40 -9.44
N TRP A 7 -23.41 10.13 -10.64
CA TRP A 7 -24.74 9.53 -10.84
C TRP A 7 -24.78 8.08 -10.36
N GLY A 8 -23.75 7.27 -10.66
CA GLY A 8 -23.62 5.91 -10.15
C GLY A 8 -23.52 5.87 -8.63
N ILE A 9 -22.61 6.66 -8.04
CA ILE A 9 -22.45 6.78 -6.58
C ILE A 9 -23.73 7.32 -5.93
N GLY A 10 -24.38 8.31 -6.55
CA GLY A 10 -25.64 8.89 -6.07
C GLY A 10 -26.80 7.89 -6.10
N PHE A 11 -26.91 7.11 -7.16
CA PHE A 11 -27.94 6.07 -7.31
C PHE A 11 -27.70 4.89 -6.36
N THR A 12 -26.45 4.44 -6.22
CA THR A 12 -26.08 3.42 -5.24
C THR A 12 -26.33 3.94 -3.83
N ALA A 13 -25.94 5.17 -3.49
CA ALA A 13 -26.22 5.77 -2.18
C ALA A 13 -27.73 5.90 -1.89
N LEU A 14 -28.55 6.21 -2.90
CA LEU A 14 -30.01 6.29 -2.79
C LEU A 14 -30.63 4.90 -2.54
N LEU A 15 -30.23 3.88 -3.30
CA LEU A 15 -30.69 2.50 -3.10
C LEU A 15 -30.30 1.97 -1.72
N LEU A 16 -29.08 2.28 -1.28
CA LEU A 16 -28.58 1.92 0.04
C LEU A 16 -29.33 2.61 1.17
N TYR A 17 -29.68 3.89 1.01
CA TYR A 17 -30.49 4.64 1.97
C TYR A 17 -31.92 4.06 2.09
N ILE A 18 -32.54 3.72 0.96
CA ILE A 18 -33.87 3.10 0.93
C ILE A 18 -33.82 1.72 1.62
N TYR A 19 -32.77 0.94 1.37
CA TYR A 19 -32.62 -0.40 1.95
C TYR A 19 -32.25 -0.37 3.45
N GLU A 20 -31.45 0.60 3.89
CA GLU A 20 -31.13 0.80 5.31
C GLU A 20 -32.39 1.11 6.13
N LYS A 21 -33.31 1.90 5.57
CA LYS A 21 -34.57 2.26 6.23
C LYS A 21 -35.62 1.16 6.22
N ASN A 22 -35.75 0.41 5.12
CA ASN A 22 -36.90 -0.46 4.89
C ASN A 22 -36.56 -1.97 4.95
N GLY A 23 -35.28 -2.35 4.97
CA GLY A 23 -34.84 -3.75 4.97
C GLY A 23 -34.92 -4.43 6.34
N THR A 24 -35.29 -5.70 6.35
CA THR A 24 -35.21 -6.57 7.52
C THR A 24 -33.75 -6.71 8.00
N LYS A 25 -33.57 -7.21 9.23
CA LYS A 25 -32.22 -7.41 9.80
C LYS A 25 -31.38 -8.43 9.02
N SER A 26 -32.02 -9.44 8.43
CA SER A 26 -31.36 -10.49 7.64
C SER A 26 -30.87 -9.93 6.29
N GLU A 27 -31.74 -9.21 5.61
CA GLU A 27 -31.48 -8.50 4.36
C GLU A 27 -30.30 -7.52 4.47
N ARG A 28 -30.28 -6.69 5.52
CA ARG A 28 -29.16 -5.78 5.78
C ARG A 28 -27.83 -6.51 5.99
N LYS A 29 -27.84 -7.68 6.65
CA LYS A 29 -26.62 -8.49 6.81
C LYS A 29 -26.12 -9.04 5.49
N LEU A 30 -27.01 -9.56 4.66
CA LEU A 30 -26.67 -10.14 3.37
C LEU A 30 -26.12 -9.07 2.42
N LEU A 31 -26.77 -7.90 2.34
CA LEU A 31 -26.30 -6.78 1.53
C LEU A 31 -24.95 -6.24 2.02
N GLY A 32 -24.80 -6.01 3.32
CA GLY A 32 -23.54 -5.52 3.89
C GLY A 32 -22.37 -6.47 3.66
N GLY A 33 -22.60 -7.79 3.79
CA GLY A 33 -21.61 -8.82 3.46
C GLY A 33 -21.28 -8.87 1.96
N ALA A 34 -22.30 -8.79 1.11
CA ALA A 34 -22.13 -8.77 -0.35
C ALA A 34 -21.32 -7.55 -0.81
N LEU A 35 -21.53 -6.37 -0.22
CA LEU A 35 -20.76 -5.15 -0.54
C LEU A 35 -19.31 -5.22 -0.07
N ILE A 36 -19.04 -5.84 1.08
CA ILE A 36 -17.67 -6.08 1.53
C ILE A 36 -16.97 -7.06 0.58
N LEU A 37 -17.64 -8.15 0.21
CA LEU A 37 -17.10 -9.14 -0.73
C LEU A 37 -16.87 -8.54 -2.11
N LEU A 38 -17.84 -7.78 -2.63
CA LEU A 38 -17.73 -7.07 -3.90
C LEU A 38 -16.61 -6.03 -3.85
N GLY A 39 -16.51 -5.26 -2.76
CA GLY A 39 -15.42 -4.32 -2.56
C GLY A 39 -14.06 -5.01 -2.56
N ALA A 40 -13.93 -6.18 -1.93
CA ALA A 40 -12.71 -6.99 -1.95
C ALA A 40 -12.39 -7.55 -3.35
N ILE A 41 -13.40 -7.94 -4.14
CA ILE A 41 -13.22 -8.39 -5.53
C ILE A 41 -12.82 -7.22 -6.44
N VAL A 42 -13.42 -6.03 -6.22
CA VAL A 42 -13.11 -4.81 -6.97
C VAL A 42 -11.69 -4.32 -6.67
N ILE A 43 -11.19 -4.52 -5.45
CA ILE A 43 -9.76 -4.41 -5.13
C ILE A 43 -9.05 -5.65 -5.72
N SER A 44 -9.02 -5.76 -7.05
CA SER A 44 -8.14 -6.70 -7.73
C SER A 44 -6.86 -5.97 -8.13
N PRO A 45 -5.72 -6.23 -7.47
CA PRO A 45 -4.43 -5.68 -7.89
C PRO A 45 -3.88 -6.39 -9.14
N ILE A 46 -4.52 -7.49 -9.58
CA ILE A 46 -4.08 -8.30 -10.71
C ILE A 46 -5.04 -8.05 -11.90
N PRO A 47 -4.52 -7.56 -13.04
CA PRO A 47 -5.32 -7.46 -14.26
C PRO A 47 -5.74 -8.85 -14.73
N ASP A 48 -7.05 -9.06 -14.89
CA ASP A 48 -7.67 -10.25 -15.48
C ASP A 48 -8.24 -9.89 -16.86
N PRO A 49 -8.43 -10.84 -17.81
CA PRO A 49 -9.17 -10.63 -19.06
C PRO A 49 -10.51 -9.88 -18.93
N THR A 50 -11.17 -9.88 -17.77
CA THR A 50 -12.35 -9.03 -17.52
C THR A 50 -12.02 -7.53 -17.45
N ASP A 51 -10.80 -7.15 -17.08
CA ASP A 51 -10.31 -5.77 -17.08
C ASP A 51 -10.16 -5.19 -18.49
N THR A 52 -10.05 -6.01 -19.53
CA THR A 52 -10.04 -5.51 -20.93
C THR A 52 -11.31 -4.72 -21.24
N ILE A 53 -12.45 -5.13 -20.69
CA ILE A 53 -13.72 -4.41 -20.80
C ILE A 53 -13.68 -3.13 -19.96
N GLY A 54 -13.16 -3.20 -18.73
CA GLY A 54 -12.97 -2.05 -17.84
C GLY A 54 -12.07 -0.97 -18.43
N PHE A 55 -10.92 -1.35 -18.97
CA PHE A 55 -9.98 -0.49 -19.71
C PHE A 55 -10.59 0.10 -20.97
N THR A 56 -11.36 -0.69 -21.72
CA THR A 56 -12.05 -0.20 -22.92
C THR A 56 -13.09 0.86 -22.55
N ILE A 57 -13.91 0.62 -21.53
CA ILE A 57 -14.88 1.60 -21.04
C ILE A 57 -14.17 2.84 -20.48
N PHE A 58 -13.12 2.67 -19.68
CA PHE A 58 -12.35 3.77 -19.10
C PHE A 58 -11.68 4.65 -20.18
N SER A 59 -11.10 4.03 -21.22
CA SER A 59 -10.48 4.75 -22.35
C SER A 59 -11.50 5.50 -23.21
N MET A 60 -12.67 4.90 -23.47
CA MET A 60 -13.80 5.56 -24.13
C MET A 60 -14.29 6.77 -23.32
N LEU A 61 -14.38 6.65 -21.98
CA LEU A 61 -14.83 7.71 -21.08
C LEU A 61 -13.83 8.87 -20.96
N LYS A 62 -12.52 8.60 -21.15
CA LYS A 62 -11.45 9.61 -21.15
C LYS A 62 -11.23 10.23 -22.53
N GLY A 63 -11.76 9.63 -23.59
CA GLY A 63 -11.53 10.07 -24.98
C GLY A 63 -10.09 9.82 -25.43
N ILE A 64 -9.43 8.79 -24.89
CA ILE A 64 -8.01 8.51 -25.15
C ILE A 64 -7.88 7.17 -25.84
N LYS A 65 -7.04 7.12 -26.88
CA LYS A 65 -6.72 5.87 -27.57
C LYS A 65 -5.68 5.09 -26.77
N LEU A 66 -6.05 3.91 -26.28
CA LEU A 66 -5.11 3.01 -25.62
C LEU A 66 -3.99 2.63 -26.58
N SER A 67 -2.75 2.82 -26.16
CA SER A 67 -1.55 2.31 -26.80
C SER A 67 -0.68 1.64 -25.75
N VAL A 68 0.28 0.82 -26.19
CA VAL A 68 1.24 0.17 -25.28
C VAL A 68 2.00 1.23 -24.46
N ASP A 69 2.31 2.37 -25.06
CA ASP A 69 3.09 3.46 -24.44
C ASP A 69 2.36 4.17 -23.29
N ASN A 70 1.03 4.09 -23.21
CA ASN A 70 0.23 4.78 -22.21
C ASN A 70 -0.56 3.84 -21.28
N LEU A 71 -0.47 2.53 -21.52
CA LEU A 71 -1.21 1.49 -20.80
C LEU A 71 -0.93 1.51 -19.29
N SER A 72 0.33 1.72 -18.89
CA SER A 72 0.75 1.69 -17.48
C SER A 72 0.22 2.87 -16.65
N VAL A 73 0.14 4.06 -17.25
CA VAL A 73 -0.44 5.25 -16.60
C VAL A 73 -1.94 5.06 -16.40
N TYR A 74 -2.63 4.52 -17.40
CA TYR A 74 -4.06 4.23 -17.28
C TYR A 74 -4.35 3.03 -16.39
N PHE A 75 -3.44 2.05 -16.35
CA PHE A 75 -3.48 0.95 -15.38
C PHE A 75 -3.38 1.51 -13.96
N LEU A 76 -2.42 2.39 -13.68
CA LEU A 76 -2.30 3.02 -12.37
C LEU A 76 -3.54 3.86 -12.00
N GLU A 77 -4.06 4.67 -12.92
CA GLU A 77 -5.31 5.42 -12.68
C GLU A 77 -6.51 4.49 -12.44
N TYR A 78 -6.61 3.40 -13.19
CA TYR A 78 -7.65 2.39 -13.05
C TYR A 78 -7.50 1.64 -11.72
N THR A 79 -6.31 1.16 -11.37
CA THR A 79 -6.02 0.50 -10.08
C THR A 79 -6.29 1.43 -8.90
N LEU A 80 -5.90 2.70 -8.98
CA LEU A 80 -6.24 3.68 -7.95
C LEU A 80 -7.76 3.88 -7.84
N LEU A 81 -8.46 3.94 -8.97
CA LEU A 81 -9.91 4.06 -8.99
C LEU A 81 -10.59 2.82 -8.40
N THR A 82 -10.15 1.60 -8.75
CA THR A 82 -10.71 0.35 -8.23
C THR A 82 -10.40 0.18 -6.73
N ILE A 83 -9.21 0.59 -6.27
CA ILE A 83 -8.89 0.66 -4.83
C ILE A 83 -9.84 1.64 -4.12
N VAL A 84 -10.02 2.85 -4.64
CA VAL A 84 -10.91 3.86 -4.03
C VAL A 84 -12.35 3.35 -3.99
N LEU A 85 -12.85 2.78 -5.09
CA LEU A 85 -14.19 2.22 -5.18
C LEU A 85 -14.38 1.02 -4.25
N GLY A 86 -13.44 0.09 -4.23
CA GLY A 86 -13.51 -1.09 -3.39
C GLY A 86 -13.42 -0.77 -1.90
N VAL A 87 -12.55 0.17 -1.50
CA VAL A 87 -12.51 0.71 -0.14
C VAL A 87 -13.84 1.36 0.22
N LEU A 88 -14.41 2.17 -0.67
CA LEU A 88 -15.70 2.83 -0.44
C LEU A 88 -16.84 1.82 -0.28
N LEU A 89 -16.87 0.76 -1.09
CA LEU A 89 -17.83 -0.35 -0.97
C LEU A 89 -17.68 -1.11 0.36
N ILE A 90 -16.44 -1.36 0.80
CA ILE A 90 -16.17 -1.98 2.11
C ILE A 90 -16.69 -1.09 3.23
N PHE A 91 -16.39 0.22 3.20
CA PHE A 91 -16.86 1.17 4.21
C PHE A 91 -18.39 1.23 4.30
N ILE A 92 -19.06 1.24 3.15
CA ILE A 92 -20.53 1.20 3.06
C ILE A 92 -21.05 -0.12 3.65
N GLY A 93 -20.50 -1.26 3.24
CA GLY A 93 -20.90 -2.57 3.75
C GLY A 93 -20.74 -2.67 5.27
N MET A 94 -19.61 -2.19 5.80
CA MET A 94 -19.37 -2.08 7.24
C MET A 94 -20.41 -1.20 7.94
N ARG A 95 -20.78 -0.05 7.36
CA ARG A 95 -21.81 0.84 7.91
C ARG A 95 -23.17 0.15 8.00
N ILE A 96 -23.61 -0.54 6.95
CA ILE A 96 -24.89 -1.28 6.91
C ILE A 96 -24.93 -2.39 7.97
N LEU A 97 -23.79 -3.07 8.17
CA LEU A 97 -23.64 -4.08 9.21
C LEU A 97 -23.58 -3.50 10.64
N ASN A 98 -23.67 -2.18 10.80
CA ASN A 98 -23.38 -1.47 12.05
C ASN A 98 -22.01 -1.81 12.62
N TRP A 99 -21.05 -2.17 11.77
CA TRP A 99 -19.67 -2.35 12.13
C TRP A 99 -19.05 -0.97 12.30
N ASN A 100 -19.13 -0.46 13.53
CA ASN A 100 -18.52 0.81 13.88
C ASN A 100 -16.99 0.66 13.75
N LEU A 101 -16.42 1.27 12.71
CA LEU A 101 -14.98 1.28 12.48
C LEU A 101 -14.23 1.80 13.70
N GLY A 102 -14.76 2.84 14.35
CA GLY A 102 -14.25 3.35 15.62
C GLY A 102 -14.37 2.35 16.78
N ARG A 103 -15.35 1.44 16.81
CA ARG A 103 -15.44 0.35 17.80
C ARG A 103 -14.48 -0.79 17.48
N ILE A 104 -14.28 -1.12 16.21
CA ILE A 104 -13.26 -2.08 15.76
C ILE A 104 -11.87 -1.53 16.08
N LEU A 105 -11.60 -0.27 15.70
CA LEU A 105 -10.39 0.49 16.01
C LEU A 105 -10.24 0.95 17.46
N LYS A 106 -11.26 0.82 18.33
CA LYS A 106 -11.17 1.04 19.79
C LYS A 106 -11.00 -0.27 20.55
N LYS A 107 -11.60 -1.37 20.08
CA LYS A 107 -11.28 -2.73 20.54
C LYS A 107 -9.82 -3.07 20.20
N LEU A 108 -9.33 -2.51 19.11
CA LEU A 108 -7.92 -2.38 18.84
C LEU A 108 -7.41 -1.15 19.61
N ASP A 109 -6.97 -1.27 20.85
CA ASP A 109 -6.38 -0.14 21.58
C ASP A 109 -4.95 0.12 21.03
N ILE A 110 -4.89 0.71 19.82
CA ILE A 110 -3.67 1.01 19.05
C ILE A 110 -3.12 2.41 19.37
N GLY A 111 -3.79 3.21 20.22
CA GLY A 111 -3.46 4.63 20.42
C GLY A 111 -1.97 4.87 20.72
N LYS A 112 -1.40 4.05 21.60
CA LYS A 112 0.02 4.03 21.97
C LYS A 112 0.95 3.71 20.80
N TYR A 113 0.56 2.76 19.95
CA TYR A 113 1.39 2.25 18.86
C TYR A 113 1.19 2.97 17.52
N LYS A 114 0.15 3.81 17.39
CA LYS A 114 -0.04 4.65 16.21
C LYS A 114 1.11 5.63 16.03
N ILE A 115 1.63 6.19 17.12
CA ILE A 115 2.78 7.10 17.08
C ILE A 115 4.02 6.31 16.65
N ALA A 116 4.26 5.13 17.23
CA ALA A 116 5.38 4.26 16.86
C ALA A 116 5.34 3.86 15.37
N VAL A 117 4.19 3.39 14.88
CA VAL A 117 3.99 3.02 13.47
C VAL A 117 4.10 4.24 12.57
N GLY A 118 3.58 5.40 12.99
CA GLY A 118 3.70 6.65 12.24
C GLY A 118 5.16 7.10 12.08
N ILE A 119 5.95 7.04 13.16
CA ILE A 119 7.39 7.31 13.13
C ILE A 119 8.12 6.30 12.24
N ALA A 120 7.76 5.02 12.30
CA ALA A 120 8.33 3.99 11.45
C ALA A 120 8.05 4.24 9.96
N ILE A 121 6.80 4.53 9.60
CA ILE A 121 6.44 4.90 8.22
C ILE A 121 7.24 6.14 7.80
N PHE A 122 7.31 7.17 8.64
CA PHE A 122 8.08 8.38 8.35
C PHE A 122 9.57 8.08 8.14
N ALA A 123 10.17 7.21 8.94
CA ALA A 123 11.56 6.80 8.78
C ALA A 123 11.78 6.10 7.42
N VAL A 124 10.88 5.22 7.01
CA VAL A 124 10.95 4.55 5.69
C VAL A 124 10.74 5.54 4.54
N LEU A 125 9.84 6.51 4.69
CA LEU A 125 9.67 7.58 3.69
C LEU A 125 10.90 8.49 3.61
N ALA A 126 11.58 8.77 4.73
CA ALA A 126 12.82 9.53 4.74
C ALA A 126 13.93 8.80 3.97
N VAL A 127 14.00 7.47 4.07
CA VAL A 127 14.91 6.65 3.26
C VAL A 127 14.63 6.82 1.77
N ALA A 128 13.35 6.74 1.36
CA ALA A 128 12.98 6.96 -0.05
C ALA A 128 13.34 8.37 -0.54
N ILE A 129 13.21 9.41 0.30
CA ILE A 129 13.64 10.77 -0.04
C ILE A 129 15.17 10.83 -0.23
N LEU A 130 15.92 10.16 0.63
CA LEU A 130 17.37 10.07 0.50
C LEU A 130 17.76 9.36 -0.79
N ASP A 131 17.05 8.30 -1.20
CA ASP A 131 17.24 7.63 -2.48
C ASP A 131 16.99 8.57 -3.66
N VAL A 132 15.90 9.32 -3.64
CA VAL A 132 15.58 10.32 -4.68
C VAL A 132 16.68 11.37 -4.78
N TRP A 133 17.09 11.94 -3.66
CA TRP A 133 18.13 12.97 -3.62
C TRP A 133 19.47 12.41 -4.10
N SER A 134 19.82 11.22 -3.64
CA SER A 134 21.01 10.47 -4.01
C SER A 134 21.10 10.28 -5.53
N MET A 135 20.06 9.72 -6.14
CA MET A 135 20.02 9.48 -7.59
C MET A 135 20.00 10.77 -8.41
N ASN A 136 19.26 11.79 -7.96
CA ASN A 136 19.17 13.06 -8.69
C ASN A 136 20.44 13.91 -8.60
N SER A 137 21.25 13.71 -7.56
CA SER A 137 22.54 14.38 -7.41
C SER A 137 23.63 13.83 -8.36
N GLY A 138 23.38 12.67 -8.98
CA GLY A 138 24.37 11.97 -9.81
C GLY A 138 25.53 11.37 -9.02
N ILE A 139 25.56 11.54 -7.69
CA ILE A 139 26.61 11.02 -6.81
C ILE A 139 26.57 9.47 -6.77
N PHE A 140 25.41 8.87 -7.09
CA PHE A 140 25.10 7.48 -6.74
C PHE A 140 24.49 6.63 -7.86
N GLY A 141 24.49 7.14 -9.09
CA GLY A 141 23.90 6.51 -10.27
C GLY A 141 22.78 7.36 -10.88
N SER A 142 21.95 6.73 -11.71
CA SER A 142 20.77 7.34 -12.32
C SER A 142 19.48 6.60 -11.95
N VAL A 143 18.33 7.22 -12.22
CA VAL A 143 17.00 6.57 -12.06
C VAL A 143 16.91 5.27 -12.88
N THR A 144 17.56 5.24 -14.04
CA THR A 144 17.65 4.07 -14.91
C THR A 144 18.46 2.95 -14.24
N ASP A 145 19.55 3.30 -13.57
CA ASP A 145 20.40 2.35 -12.86
C ASP A 145 19.67 1.71 -11.68
N TYR A 146 18.87 2.49 -10.94
CA TYR A 146 17.96 2.01 -9.90
C TYR A 146 16.98 0.96 -10.43
N THR A 147 16.40 1.24 -11.59
CA THR A 147 15.40 0.36 -12.19
C THR A 147 16.02 -0.94 -12.70
N LEU A 148 17.17 -0.85 -13.36
CA LEU A 148 17.83 -1.98 -14.02
C LEU A 148 18.69 -2.82 -13.09
N GLY A 149 18.99 -2.34 -11.88
CA GLY A 149 19.91 -3.01 -10.97
C GLY A 149 21.39 -2.77 -11.29
N ASN A 150 21.71 -1.73 -12.07
CA ASN A 150 23.05 -1.46 -12.59
C ASN A 150 23.80 -0.46 -11.72
N TYR A 151 24.35 -0.89 -10.58
CA TYR A 151 24.94 0.02 -9.61
C TYR A 151 26.45 0.13 -9.65
N THR A 152 26.94 1.29 -9.21
CA THR A 152 28.32 1.46 -8.78
C THR A 152 28.64 0.48 -7.65
N ALA A 153 29.65 -0.35 -7.83
CA ALA A 153 30.02 -1.39 -6.86
C ALA A 153 30.23 -0.83 -5.45
N GLY A 154 29.61 -1.45 -4.45
CA GLY A 154 29.76 -1.10 -3.03
C GLY A 154 28.81 -0.01 -2.48
N TRP A 155 28.15 0.78 -3.33
CA TRP A 155 27.25 1.84 -2.86
C TRP A 155 26.01 1.29 -2.15
N TRP A 156 25.32 0.32 -2.75
CA TRP A 156 24.12 -0.27 -2.13
C TRP A 156 24.37 -0.87 -0.76
N ASP A 157 25.54 -1.49 -0.58
CA ASP A 157 25.93 -2.04 0.72
C ASP A 157 26.13 -0.92 1.75
N LEU A 158 26.75 0.18 1.36
CA LEU A 158 26.90 1.37 2.22
C LEU A 158 25.54 2.02 2.54
N PHE A 159 24.68 2.19 1.54
CA PHE A 159 23.33 2.73 1.70
C PHE A 159 22.50 1.86 2.64
N PHE A 160 22.48 0.55 2.40
CA PHE A 160 21.76 -0.39 3.26
C PHE A 160 22.26 -0.35 4.70
N LYS A 161 23.58 -0.27 4.92
CA LYS A 161 24.15 -0.06 6.26
C LYS A 161 23.68 1.24 6.89
N PHE A 162 23.64 2.33 6.13
CA PHE A 162 23.14 3.63 6.60
C PHE A 162 21.65 3.55 7.00
N VAL A 163 20.81 2.90 6.19
CA VAL A 163 19.40 2.67 6.49
C VAL A 163 19.22 1.86 7.78
N LEU A 164 20.00 0.79 7.97
CA LEU A 164 19.95 0.00 9.20
C LEU A 164 20.37 0.82 10.44
N VAL A 165 21.40 1.66 10.31
CA VAL A 165 21.81 2.57 11.38
C VAL A 165 20.70 3.57 11.70
N LEU A 166 20.04 4.14 10.68
CA LEU A 166 18.91 5.04 10.86
C LEU A 166 17.77 4.35 11.61
N PHE A 167 17.39 3.14 11.19
CA PHE A 167 16.32 2.37 11.82
C PHE A 167 16.65 1.98 13.26
N LEU A 168 17.93 1.89 13.63
CA LEU A 168 18.35 1.68 15.02
C LEU A 168 18.42 2.99 15.83
N ALA A 169 18.92 4.06 15.23
CA ALA A 169 19.12 5.36 15.90
C ALA A 169 17.79 6.03 16.26
N VAL A 170 16.78 5.95 15.38
CA VAL A 170 15.45 6.54 15.61
C VAL A 170 14.76 5.97 16.86
N PRO A 171 14.60 4.65 17.04
CA PRO A 171 13.97 4.08 18.23
C PRO A 171 14.80 4.26 19.49
N ILE A 172 16.15 4.23 19.41
CA ILE A 172 17.02 4.54 20.55
C ILE A 172 16.80 5.99 21.02
N SER A 173 16.82 6.94 20.07
CA SER A 173 16.59 8.36 20.36
C SER A 173 15.20 8.59 20.93
N TYR A 174 14.17 7.94 20.36
CA TYR A 174 12.81 7.98 20.89
C TYR A 174 12.76 7.50 22.35
N PHE A 175 13.41 6.37 22.65
CA PHE A 175 13.45 5.79 23.99
C PHE A 175 14.08 6.75 25.02
N PHE A 176 15.21 7.36 24.69
CA PHE A 176 15.94 8.22 25.62
C PHE A 176 15.40 9.65 25.71
N LEU A 177 14.87 10.20 24.62
CA LEU A 177 14.51 11.63 24.52
C LEU A 177 13.02 11.90 24.65
N VAL A 178 12.16 10.95 24.27
CA VAL A 178 10.70 11.16 24.22
C VAL A 178 10.00 10.36 25.30
N ARG A 179 10.16 9.03 25.27
CA ARG A 179 9.48 8.14 26.21
C ARG A 179 10.28 6.86 26.41
N GLN A 180 10.59 6.56 27.67
CA GLN A 180 11.34 5.35 28.07
C GLN A 180 10.48 4.08 28.02
N ASP A 181 9.77 3.86 26.93
CA ASP A 181 8.93 2.70 26.70
C ASP A 181 9.57 1.74 25.69
N LYS A 182 10.00 0.58 26.19
CA LYS A 182 10.69 -0.44 25.38
C LYS A 182 9.78 -0.98 24.27
N SER A 183 8.49 -1.14 24.54
CA SER A 183 7.52 -1.67 23.57
C SER A 183 7.31 -0.73 22.39
N GLU A 184 7.29 0.58 22.63
CA GLU A 184 7.17 1.58 21.56
C GLU A 184 8.46 1.68 20.74
N ALA A 185 9.62 1.67 21.40
CA ALA A 185 10.92 1.68 20.72
C ALA A 185 11.12 0.44 19.84
N LEU A 186 10.80 -0.75 20.37
CA LEU A 186 10.79 -1.99 19.58
C LEU A 186 9.75 -1.93 18.46
N GLY A 187 8.59 -1.34 18.71
CA GLY A 187 7.54 -1.10 17.72
C GLY A 187 8.03 -0.26 16.56
N ILE A 188 8.72 0.85 16.83
CA ILE A 188 9.33 1.72 15.81
C ILE A 188 10.37 0.93 15.00
N PHE A 189 11.30 0.24 15.69
CA PHE A 189 12.35 -0.54 15.03
C PHE A 189 11.77 -1.61 14.10
N GLY A 190 10.96 -2.51 14.64
CA GLY A 190 10.43 -3.65 13.89
C GLY A 190 9.47 -3.23 12.79
N ALA A 191 8.61 -2.22 13.02
CA ALA A 191 7.75 -1.69 11.96
C ALA A 191 8.57 -1.07 10.82
N SER A 192 9.65 -0.32 11.11
CA SER A 192 10.50 0.28 10.08
C SER A 192 11.14 -0.81 9.21
N VAL A 193 11.70 -1.84 9.85
CA VAL A 193 12.32 -2.97 9.16
C VAL A 193 11.30 -3.73 8.31
N ILE A 194 10.15 -4.10 8.88
CA ILE A 194 9.11 -4.85 8.15
C ILE A 194 8.64 -4.06 6.92
N MET A 195 8.34 -2.76 7.08
CA MET A 195 7.87 -1.91 5.98
C MET A 195 8.92 -1.69 4.91
N PHE A 196 10.18 -1.49 5.31
CA PHE A 196 11.29 -1.34 4.38
C PHE A 196 11.50 -2.61 3.54
N PHE A 197 11.62 -3.77 4.19
CA PHE A 197 11.71 -5.06 3.49
C PHE A 197 10.43 -5.42 2.73
N GLY A 198 9.30 -4.82 3.09
CA GLY A 198 8.05 -4.90 2.36
C GLY A 198 8.05 -4.16 1.02
N GLY A 199 9.01 -3.28 0.79
CA GLY A 199 9.11 -2.45 -0.42
C GLY A 199 8.40 -1.11 -0.34
N LEU A 200 8.06 -0.63 0.88
CA LEU A 200 7.41 0.68 1.03
C LEU A 200 8.32 1.81 0.56
N ALA A 201 9.64 1.70 0.81
CA ALA A 201 10.62 2.66 0.32
C ALA A 201 10.65 2.70 -1.21
N ASP A 202 10.62 1.55 -1.88
CA ASP A 202 10.62 1.46 -3.34
C ASP A 202 9.38 2.12 -3.95
N ILE A 203 8.19 1.84 -3.42
CA ILE A 203 6.96 2.51 -3.87
C ILE A 203 7.07 4.02 -3.66
N ALA A 204 7.50 4.44 -2.47
CA ALA A 204 7.64 5.85 -2.14
C ALA A 204 8.68 6.56 -3.03
N TYR A 205 9.76 5.89 -3.40
CA TYR A 205 10.78 6.40 -4.32
C TYR A 205 10.16 6.77 -5.67
N PHE A 206 9.41 5.86 -6.30
CA PHE A 206 8.76 6.14 -7.59
C PHE A 206 7.71 7.26 -7.47
N VAL A 207 6.94 7.28 -6.37
CA VAL A 207 5.98 8.35 -6.07
C VAL A 207 6.67 9.70 -5.95
N PHE A 208 7.80 9.78 -5.22
CA PHE A 208 8.54 11.02 -5.01
C PHE A 208 9.29 11.49 -6.27
N GLN A 209 9.77 10.56 -7.10
CA GLN A 209 10.31 10.86 -8.43
C GLN A 209 9.23 11.28 -9.43
N LYS A 210 7.94 11.06 -9.13
CA LYS A 210 6.82 11.28 -10.04
C LYS A 210 6.94 10.50 -11.34
N VAL A 211 7.51 9.30 -11.26
CA VAL A 211 7.66 8.37 -12.40
C VAL A 211 6.88 7.09 -12.10
N PRO A 212 6.33 6.42 -13.13
CA PRO A 212 5.58 5.18 -12.92
C PRO A 212 6.49 4.08 -12.37
N ILE A 213 5.93 3.20 -11.54
CA ILE A 213 6.62 1.98 -11.12
C ILE A 213 6.75 1.08 -12.36
N PRO A 214 7.97 0.71 -12.76
CA PRO A 214 8.22 -0.18 -13.88
C PRO A 214 7.51 -1.53 -13.73
N GLU A 215 7.10 -2.14 -14.85
CA GLU A 215 6.43 -3.46 -14.83
C GLU A 215 7.32 -4.55 -14.21
N ARG A 216 8.64 -4.42 -14.36
CA ARG A 216 9.63 -5.29 -13.76
C ARG A 216 10.67 -4.48 -13.01
N LEU A 217 11.07 -4.98 -11.85
CA LEU A 217 12.11 -4.41 -10.98
C LEU A 217 13.22 -5.45 -10.74
N PRO A 218 14.11 -5.70 -11.72
CA PRO A 218 15.19 -6.68 -11.59
C PRO A 218 16.05 -6.52 -10.33
N LEU A 219 16.26 -5.29 -9.87
CA LEU A 219 16.94 -4.99 -8.61
C LEU A 219 16.39 -5.82 -7.43
N LEU A 220 15.07 -6.01 -7.39
CA LEU A 220 14.37 -6.63 -6.27
C LEU A 220 14.24 -8.15 -6.44
N ASP A 221 14.67 -8.73 -7.57
CA ASP A 221 14.58 -10.18 -7.84
C ASP A 221 15.34 -11.00 -6.78
N THR A 222 16.46 -10.48 -6.27
CA THR A 222 17.27 -11.11 -5.21
C THR A 222 16.82 -10.73 -3.80
N HIS A 223 15.86 -9.81 -3.66
CA HIS A 223 15.40 -9.37 -2.35
C HIS A 223 14.61 -10.50 -1.66
N LEU A 224 14.99 -10.84 -0.42
CA LEU A 224 14.48 -12.04 0.25
C LEU A 224 12.97 -12.05 0.42
N PHE A 225 12.39 -10.94 0.88
CA PHE A 225 10.94 -10.85 1.14
C PHE A 225 10.12 -10.61 -0.14
N ILE A 226 10.36 -9.50 -0.83
CA ILE A 226 9.68 -9.13 -2.08
C ILE A 226 9.84 -10.20 -3.16
N GLY A 227 11.05 -10.72 -3.37
CA GLY A 227 11.31 -11.79 -4.33
C GLY A 227 10.64 -13.12 -3.96
N PHE A 228 10.51 -13.45 -2.67
CA PHE A 228 9.73 -14.60 -2.22
C PHE A 228 8.24 -14.44 -2.54
N ILE A 229 7.68 -13.26 -2.30
CA ILE A 229 6.28 -12.96 -2.61
C ILE A 229 6.06 -13.06 -4.12
N SER A 230 6.95 -12.49 -4.94
CA SER A 230 6.82 -12.56 -6.39
C SER A 230 6.79 -13.98 -6.93
N ARG A 231 7.71 -14.84 -6.44
CA ARG A 231 7.74 -16.27 -6.79
C ARG A 231 6.48 -17.01 -6.34
N THR A 232 5.94 -16.66 -5.18
CA THR A 232 4.70 -17.27 -4.65
C THR A 232 3.48 -16.90 -5.49
N LEU A 233 3.47 -15.71 -6.09
CA LEU A 233 2.45 -15.27 -7.04
C LEU A 233 2.63 -15.85 -8.45
N GLY A 234 3.70 -16.61 -8.70
CA GLY A 234 3.97 -17.23 -10.00
C GLY A 234 4.64 -16.33 -11.03
N PHE A 235 5.26 -15.22 -10.60
CA PHE A 235 6.03 -14.35 -11.49
C PHE A 235 7.51 -14.78 -11.58
N ASP A 236 8.11 -14.60 -12.75
CA ASP A 236 9.53 -14.92 -13.02
C ASP A 236 10.53 -13.95 -12.33
N GLY A 237 10.05 -12.82 -11.82
CA GLY A 237 10.82 -11.79 -11.13
C GLY A 237 9.88 -10.83 -10.39
N VAL A 238 10.41 -9.82 -9.72
CA VAL A 238 9.62 -8.79 -9.04
C VAL A 238 8.96 -7.88 -10.06
N THR A 239 7.65 -7.74 -9.91
CA THR A 239 6.80 -6.86 -10.71
C THR A 239 6.25 -5.74 -9.84
N ASN A 240 5.72 -4.69 -10.47
CA ASN A 240 4.96 -3.66 -9.76
C ASN A 240 3.80 -4.26 -8.93
N ILE A 241 3.14 -5.30 -9.43
CA ILE A 241 2.07 -6.01 -8.72
C ILE A 241 2.60 -6.72 -7.49
N SER A 242 3.66 -7.53 -7.61
CA SER A 242 4.19 -8.26 -6.46
C SER A 242 4.80 -7.34 -5.41
N LEU A 243 5.33 -6.18 -5.81
CA LEU A 243 5.75 -5.10 -4.91
C LEU A 243 4.57 -4.49 -4.13
N LEU A 244 3.44 -4.21 -4.80
CA LEU A 244 2.23 -3.71 -4.11
C LEU A 244 1.70 -4.73 -3.10
N VAL A 245 1.66 -6.00 -3.49
CA VAL A 245 1.25 -7.09 -2.60
C VAL A 245 2.22 -7.24 -1.43
N SER A 246 3.54 -7.11 -1.64
CA SER A 246 4.52 -7.19 -0.56
C SER A 246 4.38 -6.07 0.44
N VAL A 247 4.11 -4.84 -0.01
CA VAL A 247 3.83 -3.70 0.89
C VAL A 247 2.56 -3.95 1.69
N PHE A 248 1.49 -4.45 1.06
CA PHE A 248 0.25 -4.78 1.76
C PHE A 248 0.47 -5.85 2.85
N ILE A 249 1.21 -6.92 2.54
CA ILE A 249 1.57 -7.95 3.53
C ILE A 249 2.43 -7.35 4.64
N ALA A 250 3.37 -6.44 4.33
CA ALA A 250 4.18 -5.77 5.34
C ALA A 250 3.35 -4.91 6.31
N PHE A 251 2.27 -4.27 5.84
CA PHE A 251 1.30 -3.61 6.73
C PHE A 251 0.61 -4.59 7.67
N ILE A 252 0.20 -5.76 7.17
CA ILE A 252 -0.41 -6.82 8.00
C ILE A 252 0.60 -7.34 9.03
N LEU A 253 1.84 -7.64 8.61
CA LEU A 253 2.90 -8.12 9.51
C LEU A 253 3.26 -7.09 10.55
N THR A 254 3.34 -5.81 10.19
CA THR A 254 3.55 -4.71 11.14
C THR A 254 2.43 -4.66 12.16
N PHE A 255 1.18 -4.81 11.73
CA PHE A 255 0.03 -4.85 12.62
C PHE A 255 0.11 -6.03 13.60
N ILE A 256 0.42 -7.24 13.12
CA ILE A 256 0.59 -8.44 13.95
C ILE A 256 1.74 -8.23 14.94
N TYR A 257 2.88 -7.73 14.47
CA TYR A 257 4.07 -7.47 15.29
C TYR A 257 3.78 -6.50 16.42
N VAL A 258 3.16 -5.37 16.12
CA VAL A 258 2.74 -4.36 17.11
C VAL A 258 1.76 -4.93 18.12
N LYS A 259 0.82 -5.78 17.67
CA LYS A 259 -0.13 -6.43 18.56
C LYS A 259 0.58 -7.39 19.53
N ILE A 260 1.54 -8.18 19.05
CA ILE A 260 2.34 -9.07 19.90
C ILE A 260 3.13 -8.26 20.93
N LEU A 261 3.77 -7.16 20.54
CA LEU A 261 4.48 -6.30 21.48
C LEU A 261 3.56 -5.77 22.58
N LYS A 262 2.34 -5.37 22.23
CA LYS A 262 1.34 -4.93 23.19
C LYS A 262 0.95 -6.00 24.21
N GLU A 263 0.85 -7.26 23.79
CA GLU A 263 0.41 -8.33 24.67
C GLU A 263 1.52 -8.79 25.64
N ASN A 264 2.78 -8.51 25.32
CA ASN A 264 3.94 -8.99 26.08
C ASN A 264 4.70 -7.92 26.88
N PHE A 265 4.37 -6.63 26.72
CA PHE A 265 5.02 -5.49 27.38
C PHE A 265 4.02 -4.41 27.79
#